data_AF-A0AAU2GS18-F1
#
_entry.id   AF-A0AAU2GS18-F1
#
_cell.length_a   1.000
_cell.length_b   1.000
_cell.length_c   1.000
_cell.angle_alpha   90.00
_cell.angle_beta   90.00
_cell.angle_gamma   90.00
#
_symmetry.space_group_name_H-M   'P 1'
#
loop_
_entity.id
_entity.type
_entity.pdbx_description
1 polymer ?
#
loop_
_entity_poly.entity_id
_entity_poly.type
_entity_poly.pdbx_seq_one_letter_code
_entity_poly.pdbx_strand_id
1 'polypeptide(L)'
;MPRVDDARLTFERIADDLRQQIREEKLRPGQLLPTQSQLMQEYKASSLTVQKAIRLLRNEGWVIARQGRGTFVTRSADFEEAFEDVASDLQQQIYTGTLAPGAKLPAREVLADHYSVPLNVVTNAIALLAGNFLLRYAGEVPGEDVYVRDWDDHGFATQLIHGRLVRKIRDGSLPRGSTVTVNEVVDMIGGDAEAADQALTFLALEGRVKKVHRTSGPRQGSAYAIVGGEFGTELPVTVQPVGEASEELGVPDREFPSGAGLADLAHKLQLALEQIEELQERVERLERSNAD
;
A
#
# COMPACT_ATOMS: atom_id res chain seq x y z
N MET A 1 14.12 54.20 -26.75
CA MET A 1 14.50 52.78 -26.96
C MET A 1 13.57 51.91 -26.13
N PRO A 2 12.70 51.08 -26.72
CA PRO A 2 11.88 50.15 -25.95
C PRO A 2 12.74 48.94 -25.54
N ARG A 3 12.56 48.46 -24.30
CA ARG A 3 13.25 47.27 -23.77
C ARG A 3 12.75 46.03 -24.50
N VAL A 4 13.68 45.28 -25.09
CA VAL A 4 13.46 43.93 -25.61
C VAL A 4 13.41 42.98 -24.42
N ASP A 5 12.31 43.02 -23.67
CA ASP A 5 11.84 41.84 -22.95
C ASP A 5 10.84 41.12 -23.87
N ASP A 6 11.34 40.62 -25.00
CA ASP A 6 10.74 39.48 -25.71
C ASP A 6 10.93 38.26 -24.79
N ALA A 7 10.25 38.30 -23.64
CA ALA A 7 10.23 37.24 -22.67
C ALA A 7 9.46 36.09 -23.32
N ARG A 8 10.19 35.18 -23.98
CA ARG A 8 9.67 33.86 -24.34
C ARG A 8 8.95 33.31 -23.12
N LEU A 9 7.62 33.29 -23.14
CA LEU A 9 6.83 32.66 -22.10
C LEU A 9 7.27 31.20 -22.05
N THR A 10 7.85 30.81 -20.92
CA THR A 10 8.20 29.41 -20.67
C THR A 10 6.92 28.64 -20.41
N PHE A 11 6.94 27.34 -20.71
CA PHE A 11 5.80 26.47 -20.43
C PHE A 11 5.46 26.45 -18.92
N GLU A 12 6.46 26.65 -18.05
CA GLU A 12 6.32 26.79 -16.60
C GLU A 12 5.44 27.99 -16.23
N ARG A 13 5.68 29.18 -16.81
CA ARG A 13 4.86 30.37 -16.53
C ARG A 13 3.41 30.20 -16.95
N ILE A 14 3.16 29.51 -18.07
CA ILE A 14 1.79 29.20 -18.52
C ILE A 14 1.12 28.23 -17.54
N ALA A 15 1.86 27.20 -17.09
CA ALA A 15 1.35 26.27 -16.08
C ALA A 15 1.07 26.97 -14.74
N ASP A 16 1.98 27.84 -14.26
CA ASP A 16 1.82 28.61 -13.03
C ASP A 16 0.57 29.49 -13.06
N ASP A 17 0.35 30.22 -14.17
CA ASP A 17 -0.81 31.08 -14.33
C ASP A 17 -2.11 30.26 -14.37
N LEU A 18 -2.15 29.17 -15.13
CA LEU A 18 -3.30 28.28 -15.15
C LEU A 18 -3.56 27.63 -13.77
N ARG A 19 -2.53 27.24 -13.02
CA ARG A 19 -2.67 26.79 -11.63
C ARG A 19 -3.31 27.86 -10.77
N GLN A 20 -2.85 29.11 -10.90
CA GLN A 20 -3.39 30.23 -10.14
C GLN A 20 -4.87 30.45 -10.50
N GLN A 21 -5.24 30.41 -11.78
CA GLN A 21 -6.64 30.52 -12.21
C GLN A 21 -7.53 29.40 -11.65
N ILE A 22 -7.00 28.17 -11.52
CA ILE A 22 -7.72 27.05 -10.91
C ILE A 22 -7.88 27.28 -9.40
N ARG A 23 -6.83 27.72 -8.71
CA ARG A 23 -6.87 28.02 -7.26
C ARG A 23 -7.80 29.18 -6.94
N GLU A 24 -7.89 30.17 -7.82
CA GLU A 24 -8.79 31.32 -7.70
C GLU A 24 -10.23 31.01 -8.18
N GLU A 25 -10.55 29.75 -8.50
CA GLU A 25 -11.84 29.27 -9.00
C GLU A 25 -12.34 29.98 -10.30
N LYS A 26 -11.45 30.69 -11.01
CA LYS A 26 -11.73 31.23 -12.35
C LYS A 26 -11.93 30.09 -13.36
N LEU A 27 -11.14 29.03 -13.19
CA LEU A 27 -11.31 27.75 -13.85
C LEU A 27 -11.79 26.74 -12.81
N ARG A 28 -13.05 26.32 -12.89
CA ARG A 28 -13.67 25.48 -11.85
C ARG A 28 -13.36 24.00 -12.08
N PRO A 29 -13.21 23.19 -11.01
CA PRO A 29 -13.19 21.74 -11.14
C PRO A 29 -14.37 21.22 -11.97
N GLY A 30 -14.11 20.25 -12.84
CA GLY A 30 -15.08 19.72 -13.81
C GLY A 30 -15.29 20.58 -15.06
N GLN A 31 -14.71 21.79 -15.13
CA GLN A 31 -14.77 22.63 -16.32
C GLN A 31 -13.75 22.17 -17.36
N LEU A 32 -14.10 22.32 -18.64
CA LEU A 32 -13.19 22.11 -19.75
C LEU A 32 -12.12 23.21 -19.74
N LEU A 33 -10.85 22.81 -19.69
CA LEU A 33 -9.70 23.68 -19.92
C LEU A 33 -9.79 24.26 -21.35
N PRO A 34 -9.43 25.55 -21.56
CA PRO A 34 -9.33 26.09 -22.91
C PRO A 34 -8.50 25.19 -23.83
N THR A 35 -8.94 25.06 -25.07
CA THR A 35 -8.29 24.19 -26.07
C THR A 35 -6.86 24.67 -26.35
N GLN A 36 -6.00 23.77 -26.86
CA GLN A 36 -4.62 24.15 -27.22
C GLN A 36 -4.59 25.37 -28.14
N SER A 37 -5.49 25.46 -29.11
CA SER A 37 -5.57 26.60 -30.04
C SER A 37 -5.94 27.90 -29.33
N GLN A 38 -6.84 27.86 -28.34
CA GLN A 38 -7.20 29.03 -27.53
C GLN A 38 -6.03 29.48 -26.65
N LEU A 39 -5.37 28.55 -25.95
CA LEU A 39 -4.20 28.84 -25.12
C LEU A 39 -3.02 29.38 -25.94
N MET A 40 -2.82 28.88 -27.17
CA MET A 40 -1.81 29.43 -28.08
C MET A 40 -2.08 30.89 -28.44
N GLN A 41 -3.35 31.24 -28.68
CA GLN A 41 -3.75 32.62 -29.00
C GLN A 41 -3.63 33.54 -27.78
N GLU A 42 -4.09 33.07 -26.62
CA GLU A 42 -4.10 33.81 -25.37
C GLU A 42 -2.68 34.12 -24.87
N TYR A 43 -1.83 33.10 -24.76
CA TYR A 43 -0.46 33.25 -24.27
C TYR A 43 0.55 33.61 -25.36
N LYS A 44 0.11 33.77 -26.62
CA LYS A 44 0.98 34.00 -27.79
C LYS A 44 2.18 33.04 -27.84
N ALA A 45 1.93 31.78 -27.51
CA ALA A 45 2.95 30.76 -27.31
C ALA A 45 2.90 29.69 -28.40
N SER A 46 4.04 29.02 -28.63
CA SER A 46 4.09 27.91 -29.59
C SER A 46 3.24 26.73 -29.13
N SER A 47 2.73 25.92 -30.07
CA SER A 47 1.99 24.69 -29.76
C SER A 47 2.78 23.77 -28.83
N LEU A 48 4.08 23.61 -29.06
CA LEU A 48 4.95 22.79 -28.22
C LEU A 48 5.04 23.34 -26.78
N THR A 49 5.10 24.66 -26.61
CA THR A 49 5.14 25.31 -25.29
C THR A 49 3.83 25.06 -24.53
N VAL A 50 2.69 25.26 -25.19
CA VAL A 50 1.36 25.01 -24.59
C VAL A 50 1.18 23.54 -24.25
N GLN A 51 1.60 22.62 -25.13
CA GLN A 51 1.57 21.19 -24.86
C GLN A 51 2.41 20.80 -23.64
N LYS A 52 3.61 21.38 -23.50
CA LYS A 52 4.44 21.16 -22.31
C LYS A 52 3.77 21.68 -21.04
N ALA A 53 3.14 22.85 -21.09
CA ALA A 53 2.44 23.44 -19.95
C ALA A 53 1.25 22.55 -19.50
N ILE A 54 0.41 22.11 -20.45
CA ILE A 54 -0.71 21.20 -20.18
C ILE A 54 -0.21 19.86 -19.63
N ARG A 55 0.89 19.31 -20.17
CA ARG A 55 1.50 18.09 -19.65
C ARG A 55 1.97 18.26 -18.22
N LEU A 56 2.60 19.39 -17.89
CA LEU A 56 3.04 19.69 -16.53
C LEU A 56 1.84 19.74 -15.57
N LEU A 57 0.80 20.50 -15.92
CA LEU A 57 -0.44 20.55 -15.14
C LEU A 57 -1.09 19.18 -14.94
N ARG A 58 -1.08 18.35 -15.98
CA ARG A 58 -1.61 16.98 -15.90
C ARG A 58 -0.75 16.10 -14.99
N ASN A 59 0.57 16.24 -15.04
CA ASN A 59 1.47 15.48 -14.17
C ASN A 59 1.31 15.89 -12.71
N GLU A 60 1.06 17.17 -12.45
CA GLU A 60 0.80 17.72 -11.11
C GLU A 60 -0.63 17.48 -10.60
N GLY A 61 -1.54 16.98 -11.45
CA GLY A 61 -2.95 16.77 -11.08
C GLY A 61 -3.81 18.04 -11.07
N TRP A 62 -3.48 19.08 -11.81
CA TRP A 62 -4.40 20.23 -11.97
C TRP A 62 -5.45 20.01 -13.04
N VAL A 63 -5.17 19.10 -13.98
CA VAL A 63 -6.06 18.78 -15.10
C VAL A 63 -5.98 17.31 -15.49
N ILE A 64 -7.04 16.81 -16.12
CA ILE A 64 -7.13 15.45 -16.65
C ILE A 64 -7.65 15.44 -18.09
N ALA A 65 -7.01 14.64 -18.95
CA ALA A 65 -7.48 14.44 -20.32
C ALA A 65 -8.52 13.32 -20.35
N ARG A 66 -9.71 13.60 -20.90
CA ARG A 66 -10.73 12.58 -21.19
C ARG A 66 -10.79 12.34 -22.69
N GLN A 67 -10.57 11.11 -23.11
CA GLN A 67 -10.51 10.75 -24.54
C GLN A 67 -11.77 11.21 -25.28
N GLY A 68 -11.59 11.95 -26.38
CA GLY A 68 -12.67 12.51 -27.20
C GLY A 68 -13.50 13.63 -26.56
N ARG A 69 -13.20 14.02 -25.30
CA ARG A 69 -13.96 15.02 -24.55
C ARG A 69 -13.14 16.24 -24.13
N GLY A 70 -11.82 16.19 -24.28
CA GLY A 70 -10.90 17.29 -23.99
C GLY A 70 -10.28 17.20 -22.60
N THR A 71 -9.65 18.29 -22.15
CA THR A 71 -8.93 18.36 -20.87
C THR A 71 -9.79 19.08 -19.85
N PHE A 72 -10.00 18.50 -18.67
CA PHE A 72 -10.85 19.04 -17.61
C PHE A 72 -10.03 19.43 -16.39
N VAL A 73 -10.44 20.47 -15.68
CA VAL A 73 -9.85 20.87 -14.39
C VAL A 73 -10.31 19.93 -13.30
N THR A 74 -9.42 19.60 -12.37
CA THR A 74 -9.64 18.63 -11.30
C THR A 74 -9.64 19.30 -9.92
N ARG A 75 -10.32 18.70 -8.92
CA ARG A 75 -10.26 19.14 -7.52
C ARG A 75 -9.19 18.36 -6.77
N SER A 76 -8.53 18.99 -5.80
CA SER A 76 -7.57 18.31 -4.93
C SER A 76 -8.16 17.11 -4.18
N ALA A 77 -9.43 17.17 -3.77
CA ALA A 77 -10.15 16.06 -3.13
C ALA A 77 -10.48 14.90 -4.09
N ASP A 78 -10.58 15.15 -5.41
CA ASP A 78 -10.79 14.08 -6.40
C ASP A 78 -9.55 13.16 -6.48
N PHE A 79 -8.41 13.56 -5.90
CA PHE A 79 -7.20 12.74 -5.85
C PHE A 79 -7.11 11.81 -4.69
N GLU A 80 -7.69 12.15 -3.53
CA GLU A 80 -7.67 11.29 -2.36
C GLU A 80 -8.43 9.99 -2.66
N GLU A 81 -9.67 10.09 -3.11
CA GLU A 81 -10.47 8.91 -3.50
C GLU A 81 -9.83 8.16 -4.68
N ALA A 82 -9.35 8.87 -5.71
CA ALA A 82 -8.79 8.23 -6.89
C ALA A 82 -7.46 7.50 -6.64
N PHE A 83 -6.61 7.96 -5.72
CA PHE A 83 -5.38 7.23 -5.41
C PHE A 83 -5.68 5.98 -4.59
N GLU A 84 -6.65 6.04 -3.67
CA GLU A 84 -7.07 4.88 -2.87
C GLU A 84 -7.64 3.79 -3.76
N ASP A 85 -8.49 4.16 -4.73
CA ASP A 85 -9.05 3.22 -5.72
C ASP A 85 -7.96 2.53 -6.54
N VAL A 86 -6.99 3.30 -7.06
CA VAL A 86 -5.87 2.75 -7.86
C VAL A 86 -4.98 1.84 -7.00
N ALA A 87 -4.65 2.26 -5.77
CA ALA A 87 -3.83 1.47 -4.86
C ALA A 87 -4.54 0.16 -4.48
N SER A 88 -5.82 0.25 -4.14
CA SER A 88 -6.66 -0.89 -3.76
C SER A 88 -6.80 -1.90 -4.90
N ASP A 89 -7.05 -1.44 -6.14
CA ASP A 89 -7.17 -2.34 -7.28
C ASP A 89 -5.84 -3.03 -7.63
N LEU A 90 -4.72 -2.28 -7.68
CA LEU A 90 -3.40 -2.87 -7.91
C LEU A 90 -3.02 -3.87 -6.82
N GLN A 91 -3.28 -3.53 -5.55
CA GLN A 91 -3.12 -4.43 -4.42
C GLN A 91 -3.96 -5.69 -4.60
N GLN A 92 -5.24 -5.54 -4.96
CA GLN A 92 -6.12 -6.66 -5.22
C GLN A 92 -5.58 -7.56 -6.35
N GLN A 93 -5.09 -6.99 -7.44
CA GLN A 93 -4.49 -7.75 -8.55
C GLN A 93 -3.27 -8.56 -8.10
N ILE A 94 -2.45 -8.05 -7.18
CA ILE A 94 -1.31 -8.78 -6.58
C ILE A 94 -1.84 -9.94 -5.72
N TYR A 95 -2.81 -9.66 -4.83
CA TYR A 95 -3.37 -10.69 -3.97
C TYR A 95 -4.13 -11.77 -4.73
N THR A 96 -4.85 -11.45 -5.81
CA THR A 96 -5.51 -12.46 -6.65
C THR A 96 -4.55 -13.19 -7.57
N GLY A 97 -3.33 -12.67 -7.75
CA GLY A 97 -2.34 -13.24 -8.65
C GLY A 97 -2.53 -12.86 -10.12
N THR A 98 -3.39 -11.88 -10.40
CA THR A 98 -3.48 -11.22 -11.72
C THR A 98 -2.14 -10.53 -12.04
N LEU A 99 -1.53 -9.89 -11.04
CA LEU A 99 -0.14 -9.47 -11.06
C LEU A 99 0.68 -10.46 -10.23
N ALA A 100 1.53 -11.23 -10.91
CA ALA A 100 2.37 -12.22 -10.24
C ALA A 100 3.54 -11.55 -9.49
N PRO A 101 4.06 -12.17 -8.42
CA PRO A 101 5.33 -11.79 -7.83
C PRO A 101 6.45 -11.69 -8.87
N GLY A 102 7.31 -10.69 -8.74
CA GLY A 102 8.36 -10.37 -9.71
C GLY A 102 7.88 -9.76 -11.04
N ALA A 103 6.57 -9.65 -11.29
CA ALA A 103 6.06 -9.09 -12.54
C ALA A 103 6.34 -7.59 -12.65
N LYS A 104 6.71 -7.14 -13.85
CA LYS A 104 6.85 -5.72 -14.17
C LYS A 104 5.48 -5.06 -14.31
N LEU A 105 5.26 -3.96 -13.60
CA LEU A 105 4.06 -3.15 -13.77
C LEU A 105 4.10 -2.41 -15.12
N PRO A 106 2.92 -2.13 -15.71
CA PRO A 106 2.83 -1.21 -16.84
C PRO A 106 3.44 0.15 -16.49
N ALA A 107 3.93 0.88 -17.51
CA ALA A 107 4.42 2.23 -17.32
C ALA A 107 3.34 3.13 -16.68
N ARG A 108 3.76 4.09 -15.85
CA ARG A 108 2.84 4.93 -15.06
C ARG A 108 1.87 5.70 -15.94
N GLU A 109 2.30 6.11 -17.11
CA GLU A 109 1.46 6.79 -18.11
C GLU A 109 0.35 5.87 -18.63
N VAL A 110 0.65 4.58 -18.82
CA VAL A 110 -0.33 3.58 -19.26
C VAL A 110 -1.35 3.32 -18.14
N LEU A 111 -0.90 3.23 -16.89
CA LEU A 111 -1.80 3.10 -15.74
C LEU A 111 -2.68 4.34 -15.57
N ALA A 112 -2.11 5.54 -15.71
CA ALA A 112 -2.84 6.81 -15.59
C ALA A 112 -3.95 6.90 -16.65
N ASP A 113 -3.65 6.53 -17.89
CA ASP A 113 -4.64 6.47 -18.96
C ASP A 113 -5.69 5.37 -18.69
N HIS A 114 -5.28 4.19 -18.20
CA HIS A 114 -6.18 3.07 -17.89
C HIS A 114 -7.22 3.44 -16.83
N TYR A 115 -6.78 3.98 -15.70
CA TYR A 115 -7.68 4.40 -14.62
C TYR A 115 -8.35 5.74 -14.91
N SER A 116 -7.98 6.42 -16.01
CA SER A 116 -8.41 7.79 -16.30
C SER A 116 -8.19 8.70 -15.08
N VAL A 117 -6.95 8.71 -14.58
CA VAL A 117 -6.48 9.55 -13.46
C VAL A 117 -5.21 10.30 -13.86
N PRO A 118 -4.84 11.40 -13.18
CA PRO A 118 -3.57 12.07 -13.40
C PRO A 118 -2.35 11.26 -12.95
N LEU A 119 -1.17 11.57 -13.50
CA LEU A 119 0.04 10.76 -13.31
C LEU A 119 0.53 10.73 -11.85
N ASN A 120 0.35 11.82 -11.11
CA ASN A 120 0.67 11.89 -9.68
C ASN A 120 -0.16 10.92 -8.84
N VAL A 121 -1.43 10.68 -9.19
CA VAL A 121 -2.30 9.72 -8.49
C VAL A 121 -1.68 8.32 -8.55
N VAL A 122 -1.31 7.88 -9.76
CA VAL A 122 -0.63 6.59 -9.95
C VAL A 122 0.71 6.56 -9.23
N THR A 123 1.47 7.66 -9.28
CA THR A 123 2.78 7.74 -8.62
C THR A 123 2.64 7.59 -7.09
N ASN A 124 1.65 8.24 -6.49
CA ASN A 124 1.36 8.15 -5.06
C ASN A 124 0.85 6.76 -4.68
N ALA A 125 -0.03 6.16 -5.47
CA ALA A 125 -0.52 4.80 -5.25
C ALA A 125 0.63 3.78 -5.29
N ILE A 126 1.54 3.89 -6.27
CA ILE A 126 2.73 3.03 -6.36
C ILE A 126 3.65 3.26 -5.15
N ALA A 127 3.88 4.52 -4.75
CA ALA A 127 4.70 4.83 -3.59
C ALA A 127 4.13 4.23 -2.30
N LEU A 128 2.81 4.29 -2.10
CA LEU A 128 2.12 3.65 -0.98
C LEU A 128 2.33 2.14 -0.99
N LEU A 129 2.12 1.48 -2.14
CA LEU A 129 2.29 0.03 -2.26
C LEU A 129 3.76 -0.40 -2.10
N ALA A 130 4.72 0.43 -2.51
CA ALA A 130 6.14 0.21 -2.23
C ALA A 130 6.46 0.36 -0.73
N GLY A 131 5.87 1.36 -0.07
CA GLY A 131 5.97 1.54 1.38
C GLY A 131 5.33 0.41 2.19
N ASN A 132 4.27 -0.20 1.64
CA ASN A 132 3.63 -1.41 2.18
C ASN A 132 4.32 -2.71 1.74
N PHE A 133 5.53 -2.64 1.20
CA PHE A 133 6.36 -3.78 0.81
C PHE A 133 5.76 -4.68 -0.30
N LEU A 134 4.75 -4.22 -1.04
CA LEU A 134 4.16 -4.98 -2.16
C LEU A 134 4.89 -4.77 -3.48
N LEU A 135 5.44 -3.57 -3.67
CA LEU A 135 6.19 -3.18 -4.87
C LEU A 135 7.65 -2.85 -4.55
N ARG A 136 8.49 -2.87 -5.59
CA ARG A 136 9.86 -2.38 -5.59
C ARG A 136 10.16 -1.62 -6.88
N TYR A 137 11.02 -0.62 -6.79
CA TYR A 137 11.60 0.06 -7.95
C TYR A 137 12.83 -0.72 -8.44
N ALA A 138 13.10 -0.72 -9.74
CA ALA A 138 14.32 -1.33 -10.30
C ALA A 138 15.61 -0.64 -9.82
N GLY A 139 15.53 0.63 -9.42
CA GLY A 139 16.62 1.36 -8.81
C GLY A 139 16.10 2.51 -7.94
N GLU A 140 16.95 3.50 -7.70
CA GLU A 140 16.80 4.46 -6.60
C GLU A 140 15.95 5.69 -6.96
N VAL A 141 15.59 5.88 -8.24
CA VAL A 141 14.98 7.12 -8.72
C VAL A 141 13.48 6.94 -9.04
N PRO A 142 12.60 7.88 -8.62
CA PRO A 142 11.19 7.88 -9.02
C PRO A 142 11.03 7.95 -10.55
N GLY A 143 10.54 6.87 -11.15
CA GLY A 143 10.25 6.79 -12.60
C GLY A 143 10.92 5.64 -13.33
N GLU A 144 11.79 4.89 -12.66
CA GLU A 144 12.27 3.60 -13.15
C GLU A 144 11.19 2.52 -13.13
N ASP A 145 11.47 1.43 -13.83
CA ASP A 145 10.57 0.28 -13.91
C ASP A 145 10.16 -0.21 -12.51
N VAL A 146 8.87 -0.44 -12.35
CA VAL A 146 8.28 -0.91 -11.09
C VAL A 146 7.96 -2.38 -11.20
N TYR A 147 8.27 -3.15 -10.16
CA TYR A 147 8.02 -4.58 -10.10
C TYR A 147 7.22 -4.91 -8.85
N VAL A 148 6.36 -5.91 -8.94
CA VAL A 148 5.86 -6.60 -7.75
C VAL A 148 7.07 -7.23 -7.06
N ARG A 149 7.13 -7.17 -5.73
CA ARG A 149 8.16 -7.92 -5.00
C ARG A 149 8.06 -9.40 -5.32
N ASP A 150 9.18 -10.10 -5.19
CA ASP A 150 9.30 -11.50 -5.55
C ASP A 150 9.28 -12.37 -4.29
N TRP A 151 9.13 -13.68 -4.47
CA TRP A 151 9.07 -14.66 -3.40
C TRP A 151 10.37 -14.78 -2.59
N ASP A 152 11.49 -14.23 -3.11
CA ASP A 152 12.76 -14.17 -2.38
C ASP A 152 12.73 -13.18 -1.20
N ASP A 153 11.79 -12.24 -1.20
CA ASP A 153 11.51 -11.37 -0.07
C ASP A 153 10.58 -12.08 0.92
N HIS A 154 11.17 -12.61 2.00
CA HIS A 154 10.47 -13.35 3.04
C HIS A 154 9.29 -12.59 3.66
N GLY A 155 9.44 -11.27 3.88
CA GLY A 155 8.40 -10.44 4.48
C GLY A 155 7.20 -10.31 3.54
N PHE A 156 7.48 -10.03 2.26
CA PHE A 156 6.46 -9.99 1.22
C PHE A 156 5.79 -11.36 1.01
N ALA A 157 6.57 -12.44 0.92
CA ALA A 157 6.07 -13.80 0.74
C ALA A 157 5.09 -14.17 1.87
N THR A 158 5.48 -13.90 3.12
CA THR A 158 4.65 -14.16 4.31
C THR A 158 3.34 -13.36 4.24
N GLN A 159 3.40 -12.07 3.93
CA GLN A 159 2.22 -11.20 3.84
C GLN A 159 1.30 -11.59 2.69
N LEU A 160 1.85 -11.98 1.54
CA LEU A 160 1.08 -12.41 0.38
C LEU A 160 0.36 -13.74 0.64
N ILE A 161 1.07 -14.71 1.25
CA ILE A 161 0.48 -15.99 1.65
C ILE A 161 -0.65 -15.76 2.65
N HIS A 162 -0.39 -14.96 3.69
CA HIS A 162 -1.40 -14.60 4.70
C HIS A 162 -2.64 -14.00 4.05
N GLY A 163 -2.50 -12.94 3.25
CA GLY A 163 -3.64 -12.26 2.62
C GLY A 163 -4.42 -13.17 1.67
N ARG A 164 -3.74 -14.03 0.91
CA ARG A 164 -4.39 -15.02 0.03
C ARG A 164 -5.15 -16.09 0.82
N LEU A 165 -4.61 -16.54 1.94
CA LEU A 165 -5.32 -17.47 2.83
C LEU A 165 -6.55 -16.81 3.47
N VAL A 166 -6.43 -15.59 4.00
CA VAL A 166 -7.59 -14.83 4.52
C VAL A 166 -8.68 -14.71 3.47
N ARG A 167 -8.31 -14.38 2.23
CA ARG A 167 -9.26 -14.28 1.12
C ARG A 167 -9.95 -15.62 0.85
N LYS A 168 -9.20 -16.72 0.74
CA LYS A 168 -9.75 -18.07 0.53
C LYS A 168 -10.65 -18.52 1.67
N ILE A 169 -10.37 -18.12 2.91
CA ILE A 169 -11.26 -18.40 4.05
C ILE A 169 -12.56 -17.57 3.92
N ARG A 170 -12.44 -16.29 3.54
CA ARG A 170 -13.57 -15.36 3.40
C ARG A 170 -14.49 -15.72 2.23
N ASP A 171 -13.93 -16.13 1.09
CA ASP A 171 -14.69 -16.53 -0.11
C ASP A 171 -15.21 -17.97 -0.06
N GLY A 172 -14.87 -18.72 1.01
CA GLY A 172 -15.33 -20.08 1.25
C GLY A 172 -14.52 -21.17 0.52
N SER A 173 -13.48 -20.82 -0.24
CA SER A 173 -12.57 -21.79 -0.88
C SER A 173 -11.81 -22.64 0.14
N LEU A 174 -11.57 -22.11 1.34
CA LEU A 174 -11.05 -22.82 2.50
C LEU A 174 -12.10 -22.77 3.64
N PRO A 175 -13.10 -23.66 3.61
CA PRO A 175 -14.20 -23.61 4.56
C PRO A 175 -13.75 -23.97 5.97
N ARG A 176 -14.50 -23.48 6.97
CA ARG A 176 -14.32 -23.83 8.38
C ARG A 176 -14.32 -25.35 8.57
N GLY A 177 -13.40 -25.85 9.39
CA GLY A 177 -13.19 -27.28 9.64
C GLY A 177 -12.27 -27.96 8.63
N SER A 178 -11.92 -27.32 7.51
CA SER A 178 -10.84 -27.83 6.65
C SER A 178 -9.49 -27.78 7.37
N THR A 179 -8.58 -28.65 6.96
CA THR A 179 -7.19 -28.68 7.46
C THR A 179 -6.23 -28.47 6.31
N VAL A 180 -5.18 -27.68 6.54
CA VAL A 180 -4.12 -27.41 5.57
C VAL A 180 -2.76 -27.59 6.23
N THR A 181 -1.81 -28.14 5.49
CA THR A 181 -0.39 -28.25 5.88
C THR A 181 0.43 -27.14 5.24
N VAL A 182 1.62 -26.87 5.77
CA VAL A 182 2.56 -25.88 5.19
C VAL A 182 2.84 -26.17 3.71
N ASN A 183 3.11 -27.43 3.36
CA ASN A 183 3.38 -27.80 1.96
C ASN A 183 2.15 -27.62 1.06
N GLU A 184 0.94 -27.93 1.54
CA GLU A 184 -0.30 -27.67 0.79
C GLU A 184 -0.54 -26.18 0.58
N VAL A 185 -0.13 -25.31 1.52
CA VAL A 185 -0.17 -23.86 1.34
C VAL A 185 0.82 -23.43 0.25
N VAL A 186 2.06 -23.91 0.30
CA VAL A 186 3.07 -23.63 -0.73
C VAL A 186 2.60 -24.08 -2.12
N ASP A 187 2.06 -25.30 -2.24
CA ASP A 187 1.54 -25.83 -3.50
C ASP A 187 0.34 -25.00 -4.02
N MET A 188 -0.50 -24.48 -3.12
CA MET A 188 -1.71 -23.75 -3.46
C MET A 188 -1.47 -22.27 -3.79
N ILE A 189 -0.49 -21.63 -3.15
CA ILE A 189 -0.29 -20.17 -3.19
C ILE A 189 1.06 -19.78 -3.79
N GLY A 190 2.09 -20.58 -3.60
CA GLY A 190 3.49 -20.27 -3.89
C GLY A 190 4.28 -19.87 -2.63
N GLY A 191 5.51 -19.39 -2.86
CA GLY A 191 6.46 -19.04 -1.80
C GLY A 191 7.22 -20.24 -1.26
N ASP A 192 7.86 -20.06 -0.12
CA ASP A 192 8.60 -21.11 0.59
C ASP A 192 7.88 -21.57 1.86
N ALA A 193 8.38 -22.67 2.43
CA ALA A 193 7.78 -23.30 3.59
C ALA A 193 7.89 -22.45 4.87
N GLU A 194 8.93 -21.62 5.00
CA GLU A 194 9.14 -20.75 6.16
C GLU A 194 8.11 -19.61 6.15
N ALA A 195 7.95 -18.94 5.01
CA ALA A 195 6.94 -17.90 4.82
C ALA A 195 5.51 -18.46 5.01
N ALA A 196 5.24 -19.67 4.53
CA ALA A 196 3.95 -20.33 4.70
C ALA A 196 3.66 -20.70 6.16
N ASP A 197 4.63 -21.25 6.90
CA ASP A 197 4.45 -21.56 8.33
C ASP A 197 4.28 -20.28 9.16
N GLN A 198 5.03 -19.22 8.84
CA GLN A 198 4.90 -17.94 9.53
C GLN A 198 3.53 -17.28 9.25
N ALA A 199 3.04 -17.32 8.01
CA ALA A 199 1.71 -16.84 7.66
C ALA A 199 0.60 -17.59 8.42
N LEU A 200 0.70 -18.92 8.50
CA LEU A 200 -0.22 -19.75 9.27
C LEU A 200 -0.14 -19.47 10.78
N THR A 201 1.05 -19.16 11.30
CA THR A 201 1.25 -18.74 12.69
C THR A 201 0.56 -17.41 12.97
N PHE A 202 0.68 -16.41 12.07
CA PHE A 202 -0.06 -15.15 12.20
C PHE A 202 -1.58 -15.37 12.18
N LEU A 203 -2.08 -16.19 11.26
CA LEU A 203 -3.51 -16.55 11.25
C LEU A 203 -3.96 -17.26 12.53
N ALA A 204 -3.07 -18.01 13.19
CA ALA A 204 -3.37 -18.67 14.45
C ALA A 204 -3.46 -17.65 15.60
N LEU A 205 -2.57 -16.66 15.62
CA LEU A 205 -2.62 -15.54 16.56
C LEU A 205 -3.89 -14.69 16.37
N GLU A 206 -4.35 -14.54 15.12
CA GLU A 206 -5.62 -13.89 14.78
C GLU A 206 -6.86 -14.76 15.10
N GLY A 207 -6.69 -16.00 15.55
CA GLY A 207 -7.79 -16.92 15.85
C GLY A 207 -8.52 -17.47 14.61
N ARG A 208 -7.99 -17.24 13.41
CA ARG A 208 -8.58 -17.74 12.14
C ARG A 208 -8.26 -19.21 11.90
N VAL A 209 -7.11 -19.68 12.39
CA VAL A 209 -6.70 -21.09 12.31
C VAL A 209 -6.22 -21.62 13.66
N LYS A 210 -6.19 -22.94 13.82
CA LYS A 210 -5.65 -23.61 15.02
C LYS A 210 -4.67 -24.70 14.60
N LYS A 211 -3.46 -24.69 15.19
CA LYS A 211 -2.47 -25.74 14.98
C LYS A 211 -2.99 -27.06 15.57
N VAL A 212 -2.98 -28.11 14.75
CA VAL A 212 -3.39 -29.46 15.07
C VAL A 212 -2.27 -30.43 14.71
N HIS A 213 -2.02 -31.41 15.57
CA HIS A 213 -1.02 -32.45 15.31
C HIS A 213 -1.73 -33.63 14.66
N ARG A 214 -1.34 -34.01 13.43
CA ARG A 214 -1.85 -35.25 12.82
C ARG A 214 -1.11 -36.44 13.45
N THR A 215 -1.81 -37.20 14.28
CA THR A 215 -1.30 -38.39 14.97
C THR A 215 -1.40 -39.69 14.15
N SER A 216 -1.93 -39.68 12.92
CA SER A 216 -1.97 -40.88 12.06
C SER A 216 -2.04 -40.55 10.55
N GLY A 217 -1.26 -41.32 9.75
CA GLY A 217 -1.14 -41.22 8.29
C GLY A 217 0.32 -41.13 7.80
N PRO A 218 0.60 -41.36 6.50
CA PRO A 218 1.97 -41.42 5.95
C PRO A 218 2.73 -40.08 5.91
N ARG A 219 2.08 -38.97 6.31
CA ARG A 219 2.69 -37.64 6.45
C ARG A 219 2.49 -37.17 7.90
N GLN A 220 3.36 -37.62 8.81
CA GLN A 220 3.49 -36.99 10.14
C GLN A 220 3.88 -35.53 9.96
N GLY A 221 3.15 -34.61 10.58
CA GLY A 221 3.40 -33.18 10.44
C GLY A 221 2.38 -32.32 11.18
N SER A 222 2.76 -31.07 11.44
CA SER A 222 1.82 -30.06 11.95
C SER A 222 0.88 -29.61 10.82
N ALA A 223 -0.42 -29.55 11.12
CA ALA A 223 -1.45 -29.04 10.23
C ALA A 223 -2.20 -27.92 10.93
N TYR A 224 -2.94 -27.12 10.16
CA TYR A 224 -3.71 -25.99 10.67
C TYR A 224 -5.16 -26.17 10.27
N ALA A 225 -6.06 -26.20 11.25
CA ALA A 225 -7.50 -26.30 11.05
C ALA A 225 -8.11 -24.90 10.95
N ILE A 226 -8.95 -24.65 9.95
CA ILE A 226 -9.63 -23.35 9.77
C ILE A 226 -10.78 -23.23 10.77
N VAL A 227 -10.78 -22.17 11.59
CA VAL A 227 -11.72 -22.01 12.72
C VAL A 227 -12.83 -20.99 12.42
N GLY A 228 -12.63 -20.00 11.52
CA GLY A 228 -13.67 -19.05 11.12
C GLY A 228 -13.18 -17.77 10.44
N GLY A 229 -14.09 -17.05 9.79
CA GLY A 229 -13.80 -15.93 8.88
C GLY A 229 -13.98 -14.51 9.43
N GLU A 230 -14.64 -14.32 10.58
CA GLU A 230 -15.02 -12.99 11.08
C GLU A 230 -14.67 -12.81 12.56
N PHE A 231 -13.98 -11.71 12.88
CA PHE A 231 -14.08 -11.08 14.20
C PHE A 231 -15.47 -10.43 14.28
N GLY A 232 -16.30 -10.78 15.29
CA GLY A 232 -17.45 -9.93 15.63
C GLY A 232 -18.81 -10.59 15.94
N THR A 233 -18.97 -11.91 15.98
CA THR A 233 -20.15 -12.51 16.63
C THR A 233 -19.71 -13.45 17.73
N GLU A 234 -19.72 -12.95 18.97
CA GLU A 234 -19.84 -13.80 20.14
C GLU A 234 -21.10 -14.66 19.98
N LEU A 235 -20.89 -15.97 19.93
CA LEU A 235 -21.91 -16.93 20.37
C LEU A 235 -21.25 -17.81 21.42
N PRO A 236 -21.93 -18.06 22.56
CA PRO A 236 -21.35 -18.78 23.67
C PRO A 236 -21.02 -20.20 23.22
N VAL A 237 -19.75 -20.57 23.31
CA VAL A 237 -19.36 -21.97 23.21
C VAL A 237 -19.94 -22.66 24.44
N THR A 238 -21.07 -23.33 24.28
CA THR A 238 -21.53 -24.31 25.26
C THR A 238 -20.59 -25.49 25.16
N VAL A 239 -19.56 -25.49 26.01
CA VAL A 239 -18.70 -26.66 26.21
C VAL A 239 -19.58 -27.73 26.85
N GLN A 240 -19.90 -28.79 26.11
CA GLN A 240 -20.43 -30.00 26.73
C GLN A 240 -19.35 -30.56 27.66
N PRO A 241 -19.66 -30.92 28.91
CA PRO A 241 -18.68 -31.52 29.79
C PRO A 241 -18.31 -32.90 29.21
N VAL A 242 -17.04 -33.05 28.82
CA VAL A 242 -16.46 -34.37 28.55
C VAL A 242 -16.24 -35.03 29.90
N GLY A 243 -16.78 -36.24 30.03
CA GLY A 243 -16.82 -37.01 31.26
C GLY A 243 -15.46 -37.20 31.92
N GLU A 244 -15.53 -37.24 33.24
CA GLU A 244 -14.44 -37.47 34.19
C GLU A 244 -13.53 -38.64 33.76
N ALA A 245 -12.28 -38.32 33.45
CA ALA A 245 -11.17 -39.24 33.56
C ALA A 245 -10.06 -38.50 34.31
N SER A 246 -9.93 -38.83 35.60
CA SER A 246 -8.90 -38.36 36.50
C SER A 246 -7.53 -38.83 36.03
N GLU A 247 -6.71 -37.93 35.53
CA GLU A 247 -5.25 -38.06 35.56
C GLU A 247 -4.64 -36.73 36.04
N GLU A 248 -4.09 -36.77 37.24
CA GLU A 248 -3.27 -35.69 37.81
C GLU A 248 -2.04 -35.48 36.93
N LEU A 249 -2.02 -34.40 36.15
CA LEU A 249 -0.82 -33.84 35.55
C LEU A 249 -0.58 -32.47 36.17
N GLY A 250 0.48 -32.39 36.97
CA GLY A 250 0.89 -31.19 37.69
C GLY A 250 1.08 -30.00 36.75
N VAL A 251 0.39 -28.90 37.07
CA VAL A 251 0.58 -27.60 36.44
C VAL A 251 1.93 -27.06 36.93
N PRO A 252 2.92 -26.76 36.07
CA PRO A 252 4.07 -26.01 36.51
C PRO A 252 3.65 -24.56 36.77
N ASP A 253 3.97 -24.05 37.95
CA ASP A 253 3.81 -22.64 38.30
C ASP A 253 4.49 -21.76 37.24
N ARG A 254 3.69 -21.15 36.37
CA ARG A 254 4.13 -20.00 35.57
C ARG A 254 3.81 -18.75 36.35
N GLU A 255 4.80 -18.27 37.09
CA GLU A 255 4.80 -16.93 37.64
C GLU A 255 4.58 -15.92 36.50
N PHE A 256 3.42 -15.27 36.48
CA PHE A 256 3.23 -14.04 35.73
C PHE A 256 4.19 -12.99 36.30
N PRO A 257 4.90 -12.22 35.47
CA PRO A 257 5.80 -11.19 35.98
C PRO A 257 4.99 -10.18 36.80
N SER A 258 5.36 -10.06 38.07
CA SER A 258 4.77 -9.11 39.01
C SER A 258 4.98 -7.67 38.52
N GLY A 259 4.14 -6.73 39.02
CA GLY A 259 4.01 -5.34 38.54
C GLY A 259 5.28 -4.50 38.42
N ALA A 260 6.44 -4.99 38.85
CA ALA A 260 7.75 -4.41 38.59
C ALA A 260 8.14 -4.40 37.09
N GLY A 261 7.68 -5.39 36.30
CA GLY A 261 8.03 -5.48 34.86
C GLY A 261 7.37 -4.41 33.98
N LEU A 262 6.16 -3.96 34.34
CA LEU A 262 5.45 -2.89 33.63
C LEU A 262 6.07 -1.51 33.92
N ALA A 263 6.57 -1.30 35.14
CA ALA A 263 7.26 -0.05 35.51
C ALA A 263 8.61 0.09 34.80
N ASP A 264 9.36 -1.02 34.66
CA ASP A 264 10.64 -1.04 33.94
C ASP A 264 10.43 -0.78 32.43
N LEU A 265 9.36 -1.30 31.84
CA LEU A 265 9.03 -1.09 30.44
C LEU A 265 8.57 0.36 30.18
N ALA A 266 7.79 0.94 31.08
CA ALA A 266 7.39 2.35 31.02
C ALA A 266 8.60 3.29 31.15
N HIS A 267 9.52 2.99 32.06
CA HIS A 267 10.74 3.77 32.24
C HIS A 267 11.65 3.70 31.01
N LYS A 268 11.81 2.52 30.40
CA LYS A 268 12.57 2.34 29.15
C LYS A 268 11.95 3.09 27.96
N LEU A 269 10.62 3.11 27.86
CA LEU A 269 9.91 3.87 26.83
C LEU A 269 10.12 5.39 27.00
N GLN A 270 10.10 5.88 28.23
CA GLN A 270 10.30 7.29 28.53
C GLN A 270 11.75 7.73 28.23
N LEU A 271 12.73 6.89 28.54
CA LEU A 271 14.13 7.12 28.20
C LEU A 271 14.36 7.15 26.68
N ALA A 272 13.68 6.27 25.93
CA ALA A 272 13.78 6.22 24.48
C ALA A 272 13.17 7.47 23.82
N LEU A 273 12.09 8.02 24.39
CA LEU A 273 11.48 9.26 23.92
C LEU A 273 12.40 10.47 24.14
N GLU A 274 13.03 10.59 25.31
CA GLU A 274 14.02 11.67 25.58
C GLU A 274 15.22 11.60 24.63
N GLN A 275 15.71 10.40 24.33
CA GLN A 275 16.82 10.23 23.37
C GLN A 275 16.44 10.62 21.94
N ILE A 276 15.18 10.43 21.54
CA ILE A 276 14.70 10.85 20.21
C ILE A 276 14.64 12.37 20.13
N GLU A 277 14.13 13.05 21.16
CA GLU A 277 14.08 14.51 21.20
C GLU A 277 15.50 15.12 21.16
N GLU A 278 16.44 14.57 21.93
CA GLU A 278 17.83 15.05 21.96
C GLU A 278 18.56 14.86 20.60
N LEU A 279 18.23 13.77 19.88
CA LEU A 279 18.73 13.54 18.53
C LEU A 279 18.13 14.52 17.52
N GLN A 280 16.83 14.85 17.62
CA GLN A 280 16.19 15.84 16.76
C GLN A 280 16.80 17.24 16.94
N GLU A 281 17.05 17.66 18.18
CA GLU A 281 17.73 18.94 18.45
C GLU A 281 19.18 18.97 17.95
N ARG A 282 19.88 17.81 17.96
CA ARG A 282 21.21 17.70 17.36
C ARG A 282 21.18 17.84 15.85
N VAL A 283 20.19 17.24 15.20
CA VAL A 283 20.00 17.35 13.74
C VAL A 283 19.69 18.80 13.36
N GLU A 284 18.76 19.47 14.05
CA GLU A 284 18.45 20.87 13.76
C GLU A 284 19.64 21.82 13.95
N ARG A 285 20.48 21.57 14.97
CA ARG A 285 21.72 22.36 15.17
C ARG A 285 22.74 22.14 14.06
N LEU A 286 22.86 20.91 13.55
CA LEU A 286 23.74 20.60 12.43
C LEU A 286 23.23 21.21 11.11
N GLU A 287 21.92 21.20 10.89
CA GLU A 287 21.30 21.84 9.72
C GLU A 287 21.49 23.36 9.74
N ARG A 288 21.33 24.01 10.90
CA ARG A 288 21.61 25.44 11.05
C ARG A 288 23.10 25.77 10.90
N SER A 289 23.99 24.90 11.38
CA SER A 289 25.45 25.08 11.24
C SER A 289 25.98 24.85 9.82
N ASN A 290 25.26 24.12 8.97
CA ASN A 290 25.61 23.89 7.56
C ASN A 290 25.00 24.94 6.61
N ALA A 291 24.18 25.85 7.14
CA ALA A 291 23.50 26.90 6.37
C ALA A 291 24.22 28.27 6.43
N ASP A 292 25.29 28.40 7.23
CA ASP A 292 26.23 29.54 7.28
C ASP A 292 27.54 29.20 6.55
#